data_AF-A0A1C6B6N3-F1
#
_entry.id   AF-A0A1C6B6N3-F1
#
_cell.length_a   1.000
_cell.length_b   1.000
_cell.length_c   1.000
_cell.angle_alpha   90.00
_cell.angle_beta   90.00
_cell.angle_gamma   90.00
#
_symmetry.space_group_name_H-M   'P 1'
#
loop_
_entity.id
_entity.type
_entity.pdbx_description
1 polymer ?
#
loop_
_entity_poly.entity_id
_entity_poly.type
_entity_poly.pdbx_seq_one_letter_code
_entity_poly.pdbx_strand_id
1 'polypeptide(L)' 'MGNGCGGVIPKFSLCSDGVRWFESKGRFRDGSYTPVAGDIIFFDWGDNGTIDHVGIVESVSGGTVNTIEGNRKSVIV' A
#
# COMPACT_ATOMS: atom_id res chain seq x y z
N MET A 1 -17.75 6.62 25.63
CA MET A 1 -17.76 7.03 24.21
C MET A 1 -17.35 5.83 23.37
N GLY A 2 -17.87 5.67 22.15
CA GLY A 2 -17.74 4.40 21.41
C GLY A 2 -16.36 4.14 20.82
N ASN A 3 -15.86 2.90 20.92
CA ASN A 3 -14.65 2.44 20.24
C ASN A 3 -14.96 2.23 18.74
N GLY A 4 -14.78 3.28 17.94
CA GLY A 4 -14.90 3.19 16.48
C GLY A 4 -13.72 2.42 15.85
N CYS A 5 -13.99 1.68 14.76
CA CYS A 5 -13.02 0.86 14.03
C CYS A 5 -11.99 1.68 13.21
N GLY A 6 -11.42 2.74 13.77
CA GLY A 6 -10.55 3.70 13.08
C GLY A 6 -9.05 3.37 13.08
N GLY A 7 -8.64 2.23 13.65
CA GLY A 7 -7.22 1.90 13.87
C GLY A 7 -6.54 0.98 12.84
N VAL A 8 -7.32 0.28 12.00
CA VAL A 8 -6.79 -0.79 11.12
C VAL A 8 -6.78 -0.44 9.63
N ILE A 9 -7.76 0.31 9.14
CA ILE A 9 -7.81 0.82 7.76
C ILE A 9 -7.13 2.19 7.74
N PRO A 10 -6.00 2.39 7.04
CA PRO A 10 -5.35 3.69 6.94
C PRO A 10 -6.23 4.66 6.14
N LYS A 11 -6.12 5.96 6.44
CA LYS A 11 -6.91 7.01 5.78
C LYS A 11 -6.00 8.12 5.29
N PHE A 12 -5.71 8.10 3.99
CA PHE A 12 -4.94 9.11 3.28
C PHE A 12 -5.49 9.25 1.86
N SER A 13 -5.39 10.46 1.31
CA SER A 13 -5.74 10.77 -0.09
C SER A 13 -4.51 11.04 -0.97
N LEU A 14 -3.33 11.14 -0.35
CA LEU A 14 -2.03 11.34 -0.99
C LEU A 14 -1.09 10.20 -0.57
N CYS A 15 -0.44 9.54 -1.52
CA CYS A 15 0.30 8.30 -1.26
C CYS A 15 1.47 8.49 -0.29
N SER A 16 2.15 9.65 -0.31
CA SER A 16 3.24 9.98 0.61
C SER A 16 2.78 10.19 2.06
N ASP A 17 1.55 10.67 2.29
CA ASP A 17 0.96 10.70 3.63
C ASP A 17 0.52 9.30 4.09
N GLY A 18 0.25 8.39 3.14
CA GLY A 18 0.10 6.96 3.41
C GLY A 18 1.38 6.33 3.96
N VAL A 19 2.51 6.53 3.28
CA VAL A 19 3.83 6.06 3.76
C VAL A 19 4.12 6.61 5.16
N ARG A 20 4.01 7.93 5.36
CA ARG A 20 4.18 8.58 6.68
C ARG A 20 3.28 7.99 7.77
N TRP A 21 2.04 7.63 7.44
CA TRP A 21 1.14 6.97 8.38
C TRP A 21 1.70 5.61 8.82
N PHE A 22 2.16 4.78 7.89
CA PHE A 22 2.76 3.47 8.21
C PHE A 22 4.10 3.59 8.95
N GLU A 23 4.95 4.56 8.59
CA GLU A 23 6.20 4.88 9.30
C GLU A 23 5.91 5.27 10.76
N SER A 24 4.94 6.16 10.99
CA SER A 24 4.52 6.61 12.34
C SER A 24 3.98 5.50 13.25
N LYS A 25 3.74 4.30 12.70
CA LYS A 25 3.29 3.10 13.41
C LYS A 25 4.35 2.00 13.49
N GLY A 26 5.56 2.21 12.95
CA GLY A 26 6.58 1.16 12.81
C GLY A 26 6.17 0.02 11.86
N ARG A 27 5.18 0.27 11.00
CA ARG A 27 4.55 -0.72 10.10
C ARG A 27 5.02 -0.61 8.65
N PHE A 28 5.71 0.46 8.27
CA PHE A 28 6.36 0.55 6.96
C PHE A 28 7.53 -0.44 6.85
N ARG A 29 7.85 -0.87 5.63
CA ARG A 29 8.93 -1.80 5.31
C ARG A 29 9.60 -1.35 4.02
N ASP A 30 10.92 -1.45 3.96
CA ASP A 30 11.71 -1.18 2.76
C ASP A 30 11.74 -2.38 1.79
N GLY A 31 12.41 -2.22 0.65
CA GLY A 31 12.50 -3.22 -0.42
C GLY A 31 13.22 -4.54 -0.07
N SER A 32 13.76 -4.70 1.14
CA SER A 32 14.23 -6.01 1.63
C SER A 32 13.09 -6.95 2.07
N TYR A 33 11.87 -6.42 2.23
CA TYR A 33 10.70 -7.17 2.65
C TYR A 33 9.95 -7.79 1.46
N THR A 34 9.77 -9.12 1.49
CA THR A 34 8.87 -9.83 0.57
C THR A 34 7.40 -9.59 0.97
N PRO A 35 6.56 -8.96 0.12
CA PRO A 35 5.16 -8.70 0.46
C PRO A 35 4.33 -9.99 0.57
N VAL A 36 3.23 -9.94 1.32
CA VAL A 36 2.23 -11.02 1.42
C VAL A 36 0.81 -10.52 1.17
N ALA A 37 -0.11 -11.45 0.89
CA ALA A 37 -1.52 -11.12 0.66
C ALA A 37 -2.13 -10.34 1.84
N GLY A 38 -2.75 -9.20 1.54
CA GLY A 38 -3.31 -8.26 2.52
C GLY A 38 -2.41 -7.10 2.92
N ASP A 39 -1.14 -7.07 2.49
CA ASP A 39 -0.28 -5.89 2.65
C ASP A 39 -0.76 -4.71 1.79
N ILE A 40 -0.43 -3.50 2.22
CA ILE A 40 -0.58 -2.28 1.40
C ILE A 40 0.79 -1.92 0.84
N ILE A 41 0.90 -1.94 -0.49
CA ILE A 41 2.13 -1.70 -1.23
C ILE A 41 2.07 -0.32 -1.89
N PHE A 42 3.17 0.42 -1.78
CA PHE A 42 3.35 1.74 -2.38
C PHE A 42 4.34 1.62 -3.54
N PHE A 43 4.12 2.37 -4.62
CA PHE A 43 5.00 2.37 -5.78
C PHE A 43 5.53 3.79 -6.04
N ASP A 44 6.83 3.86 -6.28
CA ASP A 44 7.50 4.93 -7.01
C ASP A 44 7.84 4.34 -8.39
N TRP A 45 7.28 4.92 -9.45
CA TRP A 45 7.48 4.44 -10.83
C TRP A 45 8.66 5.13 -11.53
N GLY A 46 9.20 6.20 -10.95
CA GLY A 46 10.35 6.92 -11.49
C GLY A 46 11.67 6.70 -10.74
N ASP A 47 11.65 5.91 -9.66
CA ASP A 47 12.77 5.69 -8.73
C ASP A 47 13.39 7.02 -8.24
N ASN A 48 12.52 7.97 -7.86
CA ASN A 48 12.87 9.37 -7.63
C ASN A 48 12.54 9.90 -6.21
N GLY A 49 12.00 9.06 -5.33
CA GLY A 49 11.51 9.39 -3.99
C GLY A 49 10.05 9.85 -3.93
N THR A 50 9.33 9.89 -5.07
CA THR A 50 7.92 10.27 -5.13
C THR A 50 7.04 9.03 -5.22
N ILE A 51 6.13 8.89 -4.26
CA ILE A 51 5.16 7.78 -4.27
C ILE A 51 4.00 8.11 -5.23
N ASP A 52 4.08 7.60 -6.45
CA ASP A 52 3.05 7.76 -7.49
C ASP A 52 1.77 6.98 -7.16
N HIS A 53 1.91 5.79 -6.56
CA HIS A 53 0.80 4.84 -6.47
C HIS A 53 0.74 4.05 -5.15
N VAL A 54 -0.43 3.47 -4.89
CA VAL A 54 -0.70 2.54 -3.78
C VAL A 54 -1.73 1.46 -4.18
N GLY A 55 -1.51 0.22 -3.78
CA GLY A 55 -2.41 -0.91 -3.99
C GLY A 55 -2.47 -1.84 -2.78
N ILE A 56 -3.37 -2.83 -2.81
CA ILE A 56 -3.43 -3.91 -1.81
C ILE A 56 -2.90 -5.19 -2.48
N VAL A 57 -1.94 -5.86 -1.86
CA VAL A 57 -1.39 -7.13 -2.36
C VAL A 57 -2.45 -8.22 -2.28
N GLU A 58 -2.76 -8.83 -3.41
CA GLU A 58 -3.67 -9.97 -3.52
C GLU A 58 -2.89 -11.30 -3.45
N SER A 59 -1.80 -11.39 -4.22
CA SER A 59 -0.95 -12.58 -4.28
C SER A 59 0.47 -12.23 -4.73
N VAL A 60 1.45 -13.09 -4.39
CA VAL A 60 2.83 -13.00 -4.88
C VAL A 60 3.22 -14.35 -5.47
N SER A 61 3.69 -14.35 -6.72
CA SER A 61 4.02 -15.57 -7.46
C SER A 61 5.16 -15.32 -8.45
N GLY A 62 6.21 -16.15 -8.41
CA GLY A 62 7.35 -16.05 -9.33
C GLY A 62 8.16 -14.75 -9.26
N GLY A 63 7.99 -13.94 -8.20
CA GLY A 63 8.54 -12.59 -8.08
C GLY A 63 7.60 -11.47 -8.54
N THR A 64 6.48 -11.81 -9.20
CA THR A 64 5.41 -10.86 -9.53
C THR A 64 4.50 -10.66 -8.31
N VAL A 65 4.20 -9.41 -8.00
CA VAL A 65 3.20 -9.01 -7.00
C VAL A 65 1.92 -8.61 -7.73
N ASN A 66 0.81 -9.31 -7.48
CA ASN A 66 -0.51 -8.96 -8.00
C ASN A 66 -1.25 -8.09 -6.97
N THR A 67 -1.94 -7.05 -7.43
CA THR A 67 -2.60 -6.07 -6.56
C THR A 67 -4.05 -5.81 -6.95
N ILE A 68 -4.88 -5.57 -5.93
CA ILE A 68 -6.21 -4.95 -6.08
C ILE A 68 -6.02 -3.44 -5.96
N GLU A 69 -6.48 -2.71 -6.98
CA GLU A 69 -6.15 -1.31 -7.22
C GLU A 69 -7.35 -0.48 -7.67
N GLY A 70 -7.27 0.84 -7.46
CA GLY A 70 -8.29 1.80 -7.90
C GLY A 70 -7.68 2.98 -8.63
N ASN A 71 -8.43 3.63 -9.52
CA ASN A 71 -7.98 4.77 -10.34
C ASN A 71 -6.80 4.45 -11.28
N ARG A 72 -6.81 3.27 -11.89
CA ARG A 72 -6.14 2.96 -13.16
C ARG A 72 -7.21 2.49 -14.16
N LYS A 73 -6.83 2.15 -15.39
CA LYS A 73 -7.80 1.58 -16.35
C LYS A 73 -8.30 0.24 -15.81
N SER A 74 -9.63 0.05 -15.83
CA SER A 74 -10.31 -1.00 -15.08
C SER A 74 -9.78 -2.41 -15.38
N VAL A 75 -9.09 -2.99 -14.39
CA VAL A 75 -9.19 -4.43 -14.15
C VAL A 75 -10.39 -4.61 -13.23
N ILE A 76 -11.44 -5.23 -13.77
CA ILE A 76 -12.53 -5.79 -12.97
C ILE A 76 -12.07 -7.18 -12.55
N VAL A 77 -12.28 -7.54 -11.29
CA VAL A 77 -12.24 -8.93 -10.81
C VAL A 77 -13.65 -9.50 -10.90
#